data_AF-A0A9D5QJX7-F1
#
_entry.id   AF-A0A9D5QJX7-F1
#
_cell.length_a   1.000
_cell.length_b   1.000
_cell.length_c   1.000
_cell.angle_alpha   90.00
_cell.angle_beta   90.00
_cell.angle_gamma   90.00
#
_symmetry.space_group_name_H-M   'P 1'
#
loop_
_entity.id
_entity.type
_entity.pdbx_description
1 polymer ?
#
loop_
_entity_poly.entity_id
_entity_poly.type
_entity_poly.pdbx_seq_one_letter_code
_entity_poly.pdbx_strand_id
1 'polypeptide(L)'
;MPRKPPSLLMPHSILIEHAVNNHPRTRSILSRFPEIKPRYIRSITDAPETTTHRTMILAKHNGTTVVPCPGTPAYLCCNYHIINIGIGCAYRCTYCFLHQYRNTYGHILYMNIEDAVNTLRHMEATGALSFKRIGTGEFTDSLLYDEITGYSRLLIQFFAQKNLCLELKTKSAHINHLLDLNHGKKTVMA
;
A
#
# COMPACT_ATOMS: atom_id res chain seq x y z
N MET A 1 4.55 -7.19 22.53
CA MET A 1 3.08 -7.10 22.40
C MET A 1 2.77 -6.25 21.17
N PRO A 2 1.86 -6.67 20.27
CA PRO A 2 1.42 -5.79 19.20
C PRO A 2 0.75 -4.56 19.84
N ARG A 3 1.28 -3.36 19.57
CA ARG A 3 0.66 -2.12 20.06
C ARG A 3 -0.73 -2.00 19.44
N LYS A 4 -1.70 -1.56 20.24
CA LYS A 4 -3.05 -1.29 19.74
C LYS A 4 -2.94 -0.18 18.68
N PRO A 5 -3.46 -0.38 17.46
CA PRO A 5 -3.32 0.61 16.42
C PRO A 5 -4.08 1.90 16.79
N PRO A 6 -3.64 3.07 16.30
CA PRO A 6 -4.32 4.34 16.51
C PRO A 6 -5.79 4.26 16.10
N SER A 7 -6.65 5.08 16.72
CA SER A 7 -8.10 5.08 16.48
C SER A 7 -8.48 5.25 15.01
N LEU A 8 -7.66 5.99 14.24
CA LEU A 8 -7.81 6.18 12.80
C LEU A 8 -7.68 4.88 11.98
N LEU A 9 -6.98 3.88 12.52
CA LEU A 9 -6.67 2.61 11.86
C LEU A 9 -7.56 1.46 12.31
N MET A 10 -8.52 1.70 13.21
CA MET A 10 -9.45 0.69 13.69
C MET A 10 -10.61 0.55 12.68
N PRO A 11 -10.69 -0.56 11.91
CA PRO A 11 -11.83 -0.79 11.05
C PRO A 11 -13.06 -1.20 11.88
N HIS A 12 -14.26 -0.95 11.36
CA HIS A 12 -15.51 -1.51 11.89
C HIS A 12 -15.82 -2.88 11.26
N SER A 13 -15.37 -3.10 10.03
CA SER A 13 -15.56 -4.35 9.31
C SER A 13 -14.35 -4.67 8.46
N ILE A 14 -14.05 -5.96 8.33
CA ILE A 14 -12.97 -6.48 7.51
C ILE A 14 -13.58 -7.40 6.46
N LEU A 15 -13.33 -7.09 5.18
CA LEU A 15 -13.64 -7.95 4.04
C LEU A 15 -12.35 -8.59 3.55
N ILE A 16 -12.40 -9.87 3.18
CA ILE A 16 -11.24 -10.62 2.70
C ILE A 16 -11.60 -11.30 1.40
N GLU A 17 -10.82 -11.02 0.35
CA GLU A 17 -10.92 -11.75 -0.89
C GLU A 17 -10.41 -13.18 -0.70
N HIS A 18 -11.15 -14.17 -1.22
CA HIS A 18 -10.78 -15.59 -1.09
C HIS A 18 -9.34 -15.87 -1.54
N ALA A 19 -8.85 -15.16 -2.57
CA ALA A 19 -7.49 -15.28 -3.09
C ALA A 19 -6.39 -14.99 -2.05
N VAL A 20 -6.67 -14.21 -1.00
CA VAL A 20 -5.68 -13.80 0.00
C VAL A 20 -6.01 -14.28 1.41
N ASN A 21 -7.03 -15.12 1.59
CA ASN A 21 -7.43 -15.64 2.89
C ASN A 21 -6.26 -16.30 3.65
N ASN A 22 -5.47 -17.11 2.95
CA ASN A 22 -4.34 -17.83 3.53
C ASN A 22 -3.02 -17.06 3.50
N HIS A 23 -3.01 -15.81 3.03
CA HIS A 23 -1.78 -15.03 2.92
C HIS A 23 -1.21 -14.72 4.31
N PRO A 24 0.13 -14.84 4.54
CA PRO A 24 0.74 -14.57 5.84
C PRO A 24 0.40 -13.17 6.39
N ARG A 25 0.38 -12.16 5.52
CA ARG A 25 0.01 -10.79 5.88
C ARG A 25 -1.45 -10.66 6.31
N THR A 26 -2.38 -11.34 5.64
CA THR A 26 -3.79 -11.40 6.05
C THR A 26 -3.93 -11.95 7.47
N ARG A 27 -3.27 -13.07 7.76
CA ARG A 27 -3.29 -13.67 9.11
C ARG A 27 -2.70 -12.75 10.17
N SER A 28 -1.60 -12.07 9.85
CA SER A 28 -0.96 -11.08 10.73
C SER A 28 -1.86 -9.86 11.01
N ILE A 29 -2.62 -9.40 10.03
CA ILE A 29 -3.58 -8.30 10.20
C ILE A 29 -4.75 -8.76 11.07
N LEU A 30 -5.33 -9.95 10.81
CA LEU A 30 -6.45 -10.48 11.57
C LEU A 30 -6.12 -10.70 13.06
N SER A 31 -4.90 -11.14 13.38
CA SER A 31 -4.49 -11.30 14.78
C SER A 31 -4.44 -10.00 15.58
N ARG A 32 -4.37 -8.84 14.89
CA ARG A 32 -4.44 -7.51 15.54
C ARG A 32 -5.88 -7.04 15.79
N PHE A 33 -6.86 -7.68 15.17
CA PHE A 33 -8.28 -7.33 15.29
C PHE A 33 -9.13 -8.55 15.66
N PRO A 34 -8.87 -9.21 16.81
CA PRO A 34 -9.56 -10.45 17.18
C PRO A 34 -11.08 -10.28 17.39
N GLU A 35 -11.52 -9.08 17.74
CA GLU A 35 -12.93 -8.75 17.98
C GLU A 35 -13.77 -8.64 16.70
N ILE A 36 -13.12 -8.47 15.54
CA ILE A 36 -13.82 -8.22 14.27
C ILE A 36 -13.93 -9.52 13.50
N LYS A 37 -15.15 -10.05 13.36
CA LYS A 37 -15.42 -11.22 12.52
C LYS A 37 -15.24 -10.85 11.03
N PRO A 38 -14.27 -11.45 10.31
CA PRO A 38 -14.07 -11.16 8.90
C PRO A 38 -15.21 -11.71 8.05
N ARG A 39 -15.54 -11.01 6.96
CA ARG A 39 -16.43 -11.49 5.90
C ARG A 39 -15.62 -11.79 4.65
N TYR A 40 -16.02 -12.81 3.92
CA TYR A 40 -15.31 -13.26 2.72
C TYR A 40 -16.04 -12.85 1.45
N ILE A 41 -15.28 -12.40 0.46
CA ILE A 41 -15.77 -11.98 -0.86
C ILE A 41 -14.96 -12.70 -1.95
N ARG A 42 -15.54 -12.88 -3.15
CA ARG A 42 -14.83 -13.50 -4.28
C ARG A 42 -13.96 -12.50 -5.02
N SER A 43 -14.46 -11.28 -5.22
CA SER A 43 -13.77 -10.15 -5.83
C SER A 43 -14.06 -8.86 -5.09
N ILE A 44 -13.20 -7.85 -5.23
CA ILE A 44 -13.44 -6.48 -4.75
C ILE A 44 -14.76 -5.91 -5.29
N THR A 45 -15.15 -6.30 -6.50
CA THR A 45 -16.42 -5.88 -7.14
C THR A 45 -17.65 -6.40 -6.41
N ASP A 46 -17.51 -7.48 -5.65
CA ASP A 46 -18.59 -8.08 -4.86
C ASP A 46 -18.70 -7.46 -3.46
N ALA A 47 -17.92 -6.40 -3.19
CA ALA A 47 -18.00 -5.68 -1.93
C ALA A 47 -19.43 -5.11 -1.76
N PRO A 48 -20.10 -5.36 -0.62
CA PRO A 48 -21.45 -4.86 -0.40
C PRO A 48 -21.52 -3.33 -0.47
N GLU A 49 -22.66 -2.78 -0.92
CA GLU A 49 -22.92 -1.33 -0.91
C GLU A 49 -22.86 -0.72 0.49
N THR A 50 -23.05 -1.55 1.53
CA THR A 50 -22.92 -1.15 2.95
C THR A 50 -21.47 -0.91 3.39
N THR A 51 -20.49 -1.06 2.50
CA THR A 51 -19.09 -0.73 2.76
C THR A 51 -18.95 0.75 3.09
N THR A 52 -18.17 1.07 4.12
CA THR A 52 -17.95 2.46 4.56
C THR A 52 -16.46 2.80 4.57
N HIS A 53 -16.14 4.07 4.85
CA HIS A 53 -14.76 4.54 5.12
C HIS A 53 -14.09 3.86 6.33
N ARG A 54 -14.82 3.07 7.12
CA ARG A 54 -14.25 2.24 8.20
C ARG A 54 -14.17 0.77 7.83
N THR A 55 -14.39 0.41 6.57
CA THR A 55 -14.25 -0.95 6.08
C THR A 55 -12.87 -1.15 5.48
N MET A 56 -12.15 -2.16 5.99
CA MET A 56 -10.87 -2.59 5.44
C MET A 56 -11.12 -3.79 4.51
N ILE A 57 -10.57 -3.74 3.30
CA ILE A 57 -10.71 -4.80 2.28
C ILE A 57 -9.31 -5.35 2.00
N LEU A 58 -9.09 -6.62 2.31
CA LEU A 58 -7.85 -7.32 2.02
C LEU A 58 -8.04 -8.06 0.70
N ALA A 59 -7.25 -7.70 -0.31
CA ALA A 59 -7.43 -8.20 -1.66
C ALA A 59 -6.09 -8.53 -2.34
N LYS A 60 -6.15 -9.23 -3.47
CA LYS A 60 -5.03 -9.45 -4.37
C LYS A 60 -5.05 -8.41 -5.49
N HIS A 61 -3.91 -7.79 -5.76
CA HIS A 61 -3.73 -6.99 -6.97
C HIS A 61 -3.57 -7.93 -8.18
N ASN A 62 -4.52 -7.90 -9.12
CA ASN A 62 -4.55 -8.80 -10.29
C ASN A 62 -3.98 -8.18 -11.58
N GLY A 63 -3.15 -7.13 -11.47
CA GLY A 63 -2.50 -6.47 -12.61
C GLY A 63 -1.05 -6.08 -12.33
N THR A 64 -0.49 -5.22 -13.19
CA THR A 64 0.87 -4.70 -13.03
C THR A 64 1.00 -3.87 -11.75
N THR A 65 1.77 -4.36 -10.79
CA THR A 65 1.96 -3.74 -9.48
C THR A 65 2.85 -2.50 -9.51
N VAL A 66 3.70 -2.38 -10.53
CA VAL A 66 4.60 -1.24 -10.75
C VAL A 66 4.34 -0.63 -12.11
N VAL A 67 3.82 0.59 -12.13
CA VAL A 67 3.43 1.30 -13.36
C VAL A 67 4.19 2.61 -13.50
N PRO A 68 4.47 3.10 -14.72
CA PRO A 68 4.94 4.46 -14.89
C PRO A 68 3.88 5.44 -14.38
N CYS A 69 4.32 6.56 -13.81
CA CYS A 69 3.44 7.68 -13.52
C CYS A 69 2.79 8.15 -14.83
N PRO A 70 1.48 8.44 -14.85
CA PRO A 70 0.79 8.88 -16.06
C PRO A 70 1.41 10.15 -16.67
N GLY A 71 2.15 10.92 -15.86
CA GLY A 71 2.77 12.17 -16.28
C GLY A 71 1.72 13.23 -16.61
N THR A 72 2.19 14.43 -16.91
CA THR A 72 1.33 15.50 -17.41
C THR A 72 1.91 15.94 -18.75
N PRO A 73 1.14 15.90 -19.86
CA PRO A 73 1.68 16.09 -21.21
C PRO A 73 2.49 17.38 -21.41
N ALA A 74 2.16 18.44 -20.68
CA ALA A 74 2.83 19.74 -20.76
C ALA A 74 4.21 19.79 -20.06
N TYR A 75 4.62 18.74 -19.36
CA TYR A 75 5.86 18.73 -18.56
C TYR A 75 6.85 17.66 -19.03
N LEU A 76 8.14 17.93 -18.82
CA LEU A 76 9.18 16.93 -18.99
C LEU A 76 8.99 15.80 -17.97
N CYS A 77 8.90 14.56 -18.47
CA CYS A 77 8.67 13.40 -17.62
C CYS A 77 9.86 13.17 -16.68
N CYS A 78 9.56 13.02 -15.38
CA CYS A 78 10.55 12.73 -14.35
C CYS A 78 10.87 11.22 -14.21
N ASN A 79 10.35 10.37 -15.11
CA ASN A 79 10.49 8.91 -15.11
C ASN A 79 10.10 8.24 -13.78
N TYR A 80 9.17 8.83 -13.04
CA TYR A 80 8.66 8.31 -11.78
C TYR A 80 7.80 7.06 -12.01
N HIS A 81 7.94 6.07 -11.15
CA HIS A 81 7.11 4.86 -11.16
C HIS A 81 6.36 4.73 -9.84
N ILE A 82 5.20 4.09 -9.89
CA ILE A 82 4.27 3.97 -8.78
C ILE A 82 4.11 2.50 -8.45
N ILE A 83 4.30 2.15 -7.18
CA ILE A 83 3.94 0.84 -6.63
C ILE A 83 2.51 0.93 -6.09
N ASN A 84 1.61 0.11 -6.63
CA ASN A 84 0.24 0.06 -6.15
C ASN A 84 0.13 -0.83 -4.89
N ILE A 85 0.02 -0.19 -3.73
CA ILE A 85 -0.08 -0.87 -2.41
C ILE A 85 -1.53 -0.98 -1.90
N GLY A 86 -2.45 -0.23 -2.49
CA GLY A 86 -3.84 -0.15 -2.05
C GLY A 86 -4.58 1.05 -2.62
N ILE A 87 -5.87 1.12 -2.31
CA ILE A 87 -6.77 2.19 -2.75
C ILE A 87 -7.55 2.72 -1.54
N GLY A 88 -7.61 4.03 -1.42
CA GLY A 88 -8.38 4.73 -0.39
C GLY A 88 -7.53 5.20 0.78
N CYS A 89 -8.08 6.12 1.55
CA CYS A 89 -7.37 6.77 2.65
C CYS A 89 -8.36 7.15 3.75
N ALA A 90 -7.91 7.04 5.01
CA ALA A 90 -8.68 7.46 6.18
C ALA A 90 -8.59 8.97 6.45
N TYR A 91 -7.57 9.63 5.89
CA TYR A 91 -7.43 11.07 5.99
C TYR A 91 -8.52 11.75 5.16
N ARG A 92 -9.38 12.53 5.82
CA ARG A 92 -10.51 13.25 5.21
C ARG A 92 -10.09 14.64 4.75
N CYS A 93 -9.06 14.71 3.91
CA CYS A 93 -8.59 16.00 3.40
C CYS A 93 -9.66 16.62 2.49
N THR A 94 -10.01 17.88 2.74
CA THR A 94 -11.03 18.61 1.94
C THR A 94 -10.66 18.72 0.46
N TYR A 95 -9.36 18.69 0.16
CA TYR A 95 -8.78 18.78 -1.18
C TYR A 95 -8.40 17.41 -1.79
N CYS A 96 -8.87 16.30 -1.23
CA CYS A 96 -8.41 14.97 -1.64
C CYS A 96 -8.94 14.57 -3.03
N PHE A 97 -8.06 14.48 -4.02
CA PHE A 97 -8.43 14.05 -5.38
C PHE A 97 -8.90 12.58 -5.44
N LEU A 98 -8.51 11.74 -4.47
CA LEU A 98 -8.89 10.32 -4.44
C LEU A 98 -10.41 10.11 -4.38
N HIS A 99 -11.19 11.10 -3.93
CA HIS A 99 -12.65 11.02 -3.97
C HIS A 99 -13.20 10.78 -5.38
N GLN A 100 -12.49 11.21 -6.43
CA GLN A 100 -12.89 11.00 -7.83
C GLN A 100 -12.47 9.63 -8.38
N TYR A 101 -11.49 8.97 -7.77
CA TYR A 101 -10.90 7.71 -8.26
C TYR A 101 -11.41 6.47 -7.51
N ARG A 102 -12.17 6.65 -6.42
CA ARG A 102 -12.64 5.56 -5.57
C ARG A 102 -14.01 5.06 -6.01
N ASN A 103 -14.02 3.84 -6.53
CA ASN A 103 -15.26 3.09 -6.83
C ASN A 103 -15.87 2.40 -5.60
N THR A 104 -15.18 2.42 -4.46
CA THR A 104 -15.68 1.85 -3.20
C THR A 104 -15.34 2.77 -2.02
N TYR A 105 -16.22 2.80 -1.03
CA TYR A 105 -15.99 3.55 0.21
C TYR A 105 -14.99 2.85 1.15
N GLY A 106 -14.67 1.57 0.92
CA GLY A 106 -13.72 0.78 1.71
C GLY A 106 -12.26 1.08 1.35
N HIS A 107 -11.35 0.68 2.22
CA HIS A 107 -9.92 0.87 2.07
C HIS A 107 -9.32 -0.46 1.63
N ILE A 108 -8.90 -0.53 0.37
CA ILE A 108 -8.39 -1.74 -0.25
C ILE A 108 -6.89 -1.80 0.02
N LEU A 109 -6.43 -2.93 0.57
CA LEU A 109 -5.03 -3.21 0.85
C LEU A 109 -4.62 -4.45 0.06
N TYR A 110 -3.58 -4.32 -0.78
CA TYR A 110 -3.11 -5.43 -1.60
C TYR A 110 -2.13 -6.31 -0.86
N MET A 111 -2.53 -7.55 -0.59
CA MET A 111 -1.74 -8.46 0.25
C MET A 111 -0.50 -9.00 -0.44
N ASN A 112 -0.43 -8.95 -1.78
CA ASN A 112 0.64 -9.49 -2.62
C ASN A 112 1.69 -8.45 -3.04
N ILE A 113 2.16 -7.61 -2.10
CA ILE A 113 3.21 -6.60 -2.37
C ILE A 113 4.53 -7.24 -2.82
N GLU A 114 4.76 -8.51 -2.49
CA GLU A 114 5.89 -9.32 -2.94
C GLU A 114 5.94 -9.41 -4.47
N ASP A 115 4.78 -9.37 -5.14
CA ASP A 115 4.72 -9.33 -6.60
C ASP A 115 5.35 -8.05 -7.15
N ALA A 116 5.19 -6.91 -6.47
CA ALA A 116 5.88 -5.67 -6.84
C ALA A 116 7.40 -5.80 -6.71
N VAL A 117 7.89 -6.42 -5.64
CA VAL A 117 9.32 -6.67 -5.45
C VAL A 117 9.86 -7.56 -6.58
N ASN A 118 9.11 -8.58 -6.98
CA ASN A 118 9.49 -9.46 -8.09
C ASN A 118 9.51 -8.71 -9.43
N THR A 119 8.51 -7.87 -9.70
CA THR A 119 8.48 -6.99 -10.89
C THR A 119 9.70 -6.08 -10.92
N LEU A 120 10.05 -5.43 -9.80
CA LEU A 120 11.22 -4.56 -9.73
C LEU A 120 12.53 -5.31 -9.98
N ARG A 121 12.69 -6.52 -9.44
CA ARG A 121 13.86 -7.37 -9.73
C ARG A 121 13.96 -7.70 -11.22
N HIS A 122 12.84 -8.04 -11.84
CA HIS A 122 12.80 -8.35 -13.26
C HIS A 122 13.16 -7.14 -14.12
N MET A 123 12.59 -5.97 -13.83
CA MET A 123 12.89 -4.74 -14.56
C MET A 123 14.34 -4.25 -14.36
N GLU A 124 14.94 -4.51 -13.20
CA GLU A 124 16.37 -4.25 -12.95
C GLU A 124 17.25 -5.18 -13.80
N ALA A 125 16.94 -6.49 -13.82
CA ALA A 125 17.69 -7.49 -14.58
C ALA A 125 17.64 -7.26 -16.10
N THR A 126 16.55 -6.71 -16.63
CA THR A 126 16.41 -6.39 -18.06
C THR A 126 16.97 -5.01 -18.43
N GLY A 127 17.52 -4.26 -17.47
CA GLY A 127 18.03 -2.90 -17.69
C GLY A 127 16.95 -1.84 -17.90
N ALA A 128 15.66 -2.18 -17.72
CA ALA A 128 14.54 -1.27 -17.88
C ALA A 128 14.42 -0.21 -16.76
N LEU A 129 15.27 -0.29 -15.73
CA LEU A 129 15.30 0.60 -14.56
C LEU A 129 16.65 1.32 -14.36
N SER A 130 17.28 1.87 -15.41
CA SER A 130 18.43 2.77 -15.21
C SER A 130 17.99 4.00 -14.40
N PHE A 131 18.48 4.07 -13.15
CA PHE A 131 18.18 5.04 -12.08
C PHE A 131 16.76 5.64 -12.09
N LYS A 132 15.82 4.96 -11.43
CA LYS A 132 14.43 5.45 -11.31
C LYS A 132 14.04 5.78 -9.87
N ARG A 133 13.24 6.84 -9.75
CA ARG A 133 12.47 7.17 -8.55
C ARG A 133 11.19 6.36 -8.59
N ILE A 134 10.98 5.56 -7.56
CA ILE A 134 9.81 4.71 -7.42
C ILE A 134 9.17 5.08 -6.11
N GLY A 135 7.87 5.31 -6.09
CA GLY A 135 7.22 5.50 -4.81
C GLY A 135 5.86 4.89 -4.71
N THR A 136 5.36 4.97 -3.49
CA THR A 136 4.01 4.60 -3.12
C THR A 136 3.23 5.90 -2.87
N GLY A 137 1.95 5.78 -2.52
CA GLY A 137 1.21 6.95 -2.08
C GLY A 137 0.32 7.61 -3.14
N GLU A 138 0.19 7.01 -4.34
CA GLU A 138 -0.65 7.56 -5.41
C GLU A 138 -2.14 7.40 -5.09
N PHE A 139 -2.61 6.17 -4.87
CA PHE A 139 -4.02 5.84 -4.65
C PHE A 139 -4.39 5.61 -3.19
N THR A 140 -3.41 5.71 -2.29
CA THR A 140 -3.56 5.60 -0.84
C THR A 140 -2.42 6.36 -0.18
N ASP A 141 -2.43 6.52 1.13
CA ASP A 141 -1.30 7.10 1.86
C ASP A 141 -0.29 6.00 2.21
N SER A 142 1.00 6.21 1.96
CA SER A 142 2.04 5.19 2.10
C SER A 142 2.11 4.57 3.49
N LEU A 143 1.94 5.39 4.55
CA LEU A 143 2.15 4.96 5.92
C LEU A 143 0.87 4.79 6.74
N LEU A 144 -0.29 5.05 6.15
CA LEU A 144 -1.57 4.94 6.86
C LEU A 144 -1.73 3.57 7.51
N TYR A 145 -1.62 2.47 6.76
CA TYR A 145 -1.75 1.11 7.30
C TYR A 145 -0.42 0.39 7.48
N ASP A 146 0.69 1.10 7.39
CA ASP A 146 2.00 0.47 7.25
C ASP A 146 2.46 -0.27 8.51
N GLU A 147 2.12 0.22 9.70
CA GLU A 147 2.45 -0.46 10.96
C GLU A 147 1.80 -1.86 11.05
N ILE A 148 0.65 -2.05 10.41
CA ILE A 148 -0.08 -3.34 10.39
C ILE A 148 0.29 -4.20 9.17
N THR A 149 0.52 -3.60 8.00
CA THR A 149 0.82 -4.34 6.76
C THR A 149 2.30 -4.68 6.62
N GLY A 150 3.18 -3.83 7.15
CA GLY A 150 4.64 -3.95 7.03
C GLY A 150 5.17 -3.71 5.62
N TYR A 151 4.44 -3.01 4.75
CA TYR A 151 4.85 -2.77 3.36
C TYR A 151 6.17 -2.03 3.26
N SER A 152 6.30 -0.92 3.97
CA SER A 152 7.48 -0.06 3.93
C SER A 152 8.69 -0.76 4.52
N ARG A 153 8.53 -1.62 5.53
CA ARG A 153 9.64 -2.46 6.01
C ARG A 153 10.20 -3.34 4.89
N LEU A 154 9.34 -4.05 4.17
CA LEU A 154 9.74 -4.89 3.04
C LEU A 154 10.40 -4.05 1.94
N LEU A 155 9.78 -2.93 1.56
CA LEU A 155 10.27 -2.06 0.49
C LEU A 155 11.59 -1.39 0.87
N ILE A 156 11.71 -0.79 2.04
CA ILE A 156 12.95 -0.14 2.52
C ILE A 156 14.12 -1.14 2.49
N GLN A 157 13.91 -2.35 3.03
CA GLN A 157 14.94 -3.39 3.02
C GLN A 157 15.32 -3.83 1.60
N PHE A 158 14.35 -3.93 0.69
CA PHE A 158 14.61 -4.23 -0.70
C PHE A 158 15.43 -3.13 -1.38
N PHE A 159 15.03 -1.86 -1.24
CA PHE A 159 15.69 -0.72 -1.90
C PHE A 159 17.06 -0.36 -1.31
N ALA A 160 17.32 -0.68 -0.04
CA ALA A 160 18.60 -0.38 0.62
C ALA A 160 19.84 -0.93 -0.12
N GLN A 161 19.66 -1.99 -0.92
CA GLN A 161 20.72 -2.66 -1.68
C GLN A 161 20.64 -2.42 -3.19
N LYS A 162 19.85 -1.43 -3.63
CA LYS A 162 19.51 -1.22 -5.04
C LYS A 162 19.99 0.14 -5.53
N ASN A 163 20.21 0.25 -6.85
CA ASN A 163 20.43 1.54 -7.50
C ASN A 163 19.12 2.23 -7.87
N LEU A 164 18.17 2.24 -6.93
CA LEU A 164 16.83 2.78 -7.06
C LEU A 164 16.52 3.65 -5.83
N CYS A 165 15.64 4.64 -5.97
CA CYS A 165 15.19 5.46 -4.85
C CYS A 165 13.72 5.16 -4.54
N LEU A 166 13.42 4.80 -3.29
CA LEU A 166 12.07 4.63 -2.78
C LEU A 166 11.54 5.96 -2.22
N GLU A 167 10.35 6.37 -2.65
CA GLU A 167 9.60 7.49 -2.07
C GLU A 167 8.34 6.99 -1.34
N LEU A 168 8.23 7.38 -0.07
CA LEU A 168 7.04 7.13 0.75
C LEU A 168 6.36 8.47 1.02
N LYS A 169 5.13 8.64 0.55
CA LYS A 169 4.35 9.88 0.68
C LYS A 169 3.27 9.72 1.73
N THR A 170 3.30 10.51 2.80
CA THR A 170 2.39 10.33 3.93
C THR A 170 1.98 11.62 4.64
N LYS A 171 0.76 11.62 5.22
CA LYS A 171 0.29 12.56 6.25
C LYS A 171 0.33 11.95 7.66
N SER A 172 0.84 10.73 7.79
CA SER A 172 0.96 10.00 9.05
C SER A 172 2.21 10.40 9.82
N ALA A 173 2.08 10.55 11.13
CA ALA A 173 3.22 10.64 12.05
C ALA A 173 3.62 9.26 12.63
N HIS A 174 2.93 8.18 12.25
CA HIS A 174 3.17 6.83 12.78
C HIS A 174 4.34 6.14 12.06
N ILE A 175 5.57 6.56 12.40
CA ILE A 175 6.80 6.10 11.74
C ILE A 175 7.73 5.28 12.64
N ASN A 176 7.38 5.11 13.92
CA ASN A 176 8.27 4.53 14.93
C ASN A 176 8.79 3.13 14.54
N HIS A 177 7.97 2.31 13.86
CA HIS A 177 8.36 0.97 13.42
C HIS A 177 9.35 0.96 12.25
N LEU A 178 9.72 2.13 11.71
CA LEU A 178 10.66 2.31 10.60
C LEU A 178 11.99 2.95 11.02
N LEU A 179 12.06 3.60 12.19
CA LEU A 179 13.21 4.42 12.58
C LEU A 179 14.53 3.64 12.67
N ASP A 180 14.47 2.37 13.09
CA ASP A 180 15.65 1.51 13.23
C ASP A 180 16.03 0.76 11.94
N LEU A 181 15.33 1.01 10.83
CA LEU A 181 15.62 0.34 9.56
C LEU A 181 16.82 0.96 8.86
N ASN A 182 17.79 0.13 8.48
CA ASN A 182 18.83 0.54 7.55
C ASN A 182 18.25 0.69 6.15
N HIS A 183 18.03 1.94 5.73
CA HIS A 183 17.47 2.29 4.43
C HIS A 183 18.54 2.51 3.34
N GLY A 184 19.83 2.33 3.65
CA GLY A 184 20.93 2.45 2.68
C GLY A 184 21.06 3.82 2.00
N LYS A 185 20.46 4.89 2.56
CA LYS A 185 20.30 6.20 1.91
C LYS A 185 19.53 6.15 0.58
N LYS A 186 18.67 5.13 0.41
CA LYS A 186 17.86 4.89 -0.80
C LYS A 186 16.35 5.07 -0.58
N THR A 187 15.96 5.67 0.54
CA THR A 187 14.56 5.96 0.85
C THR A 187 14.41 7.42 1.25
N VAL A 188 13.43 8.07 0.67
CA VAL A 188 12.96 9.41 1.04
C VAL A 188 11.53 9.28 1.55
N MET A 189 11.25 9.94 2.66
CA MET A 189 9.91 10.04 3.23
C MET A 189 9.46 11.50 3.13
N ALA A 190 8.27 11.73 2.58
CA ALA A 190 7.74 13.05 2.26
C ALA A 190 6.24 13.16 2.60
#